data_AF-A0A8H9E1N6-F1
#
_entry.id   AF-A0A8H9E1N6-F1
#
_cell.length_a   1.000
_cell.length_b   1.000
_cell.length_c   1.000
_cell.angle_alpha   90.00
_cell.angle_beta   90.00
_cell.angle_gamma   90.00
#
_symmetry.space_group_name_H-M   'P 1'
#
loop_
_entity.id
_entity.type
_entity.pdbx_description
1 polymer ?
#
loop_
_entity_poly.entity_id
_entity_poly.type
_entity_poly.pdbx_seq_one_letter_code
_entity_poly.pdbx_strand_id
1 'polypeptide(L)'
;SPHSPENWITTHNGIEYTPPAPGENIRDNAPNFHKWLEHAAGKDPRKMMRICAALYMIMANRYDWQMFIEATGDGGSGKSTFTHIASLLAGKQNTVSAEMTSLDDAGGRAQVVGSRLIVLADQPKYTGEG
;
A
#
# COMPACT_ATOMS: atom_id res chain seq x y z
N SER A 1 -11.00 13.70 -15.86
CA SER A 1 -11.59 15.04 -15.62
C SER A 1 -10.55 15.91 -14.94
N PRO A 2 -10.42 17.20 -15.29
CA PRO A 2 -9.54 18.11 -14.58
C PRO A 2 -10.02 18.28 -13.12
N HIS A 3 -9.10 18.62 -12.22
CA HIS A 3 -9.37 18.83 -10.81
C HIS A 3 -10.41 19.95 -10.64
N SER A 4 -11.52 19.68 -9.94
CA SER A 4 -12.55 20.67 -9.61
C SER A 4 -12.64 20.84 -8.08
N PRO A 5 -12.60 22.08 -7.56
CA PRO A 5 -12.82 22.36 -6.14
C PRO A 5 -14.15 21.81 -5.61
N GLU A 6 -15.17 21.69 -6.47
CA GLU A 6 -16.50 21.19 -6.11
C GLU A 6 -16.53 19.69 -5.82
N ASN A 7 -15.50 18.95 -6.22
CA ASN A 7 -15.40 17.51 -5.97
C ASN A 7 -14.86 17.19 -4.57
N TRP A 8 -14.59 18.21 -3.74
CA TRP A 8 -14.00 18.07 -2.39
C TRP A 8 -12.73 17.21 -2.37
N ILE A 9 -12.03 17.14 -3.51
CA ILE A 9 -10.76 16.43 -3.62
C ILE A 9 -9.73 17.30 -2.93
N THR A 10 -9.35 16.91 -1.71
CA THR A 10 -8.39 17.64 -0.88
C THR A 10 -6.94 17.29 -1.22
N THR A 11 -6.72 16.18 -1.94
CA THR A 11 -5.37 15.70 -2.28
C THR A 11 -5.33 14.94 -3.61
N HIS A 12 -4.19 14.99 -4.30
CA HIS A 12 -3.85 14.12 -5.42
C HIS A 12 -2.47 13.49 -5.16
N ASN A 13 -2.19 12.29 -5.68
CA ASN A 13 -0.91 11.59 -5.45
C ASN A 13 0.23 12.06 -6.37
N GLY A 14 0.00 13.12 -7.16
CA GLY A 14 0.99 13.68 -8.10
C GLY A 14 1.30 12.80 -9.32
N ILE A 15 0.59 11.68 -9.51
CA ILE A 15 0.80 10.76 -10.62
C ILE A 15 -0.16 11.09 -11.75
N GLU A 16 0.37 11.30 -12.94
CA GLU A 16 -0.41 11.39 -14.17
C GLU A 16 -0.65 9.99 -14.73
N TYR A 17 -1.91 9.60 -14.84
CA TYR A 17 -2.29 8.29 -15.39
C TYR A 17 -2.59 8.43 -16.87
N THR A 18 -1.84 7.72 -17.70
CA THR A 18 -2.06 7.64 -19.16
C THR A 18 -2.74 6.32 -19.52
N PRO A 19 -3.49 6.27 -20.63
CA PRO A 19 -3.88 4.98 -21.21
C PRO A 19 -2.65 4.12 -21.53
N PRO A 20 -2.76 2.78 -21.43
CA PRO A 20 -1.65 1.90 -21.75
C PRO A 20 -1.28 2.00 -23.23
N ALA A 21 0.01 2.07 -23.53
CA ALA A 21 0.52 2.00 -24.89
C ALA A 21 0.36 0.58 -25.48
N PRO A 22 0.28 0.42 -26.82
CA PRO A 22 0.23 -0.90 -27.44
C PRO A 22 1.42 -1.78 -27.02
N GLY A 23 1.13 -2.94 -26.41
CA GLY A 23 2.14 -3.88 -25.92
C GLY A 23 2.78 -3.53 -24.57
N GLU A 24 2.33 -2.46 -23.90
CA GLU A 24 2.81 -2.08 -22.57
C GLU A 24 2.56 -3.18 -21.54
N ASN A 25 3.60 -3.56 -20.80
CA ASN A 25 3.52 -4.57 -19.77
C ASN A 25 4.50 -4.29 -18.62
N ILE A 26 4.19 -4.81 -17.43
CA ILE A 26 4.99 -4.55 -16.23
C ILE A 26 6.45 -5.05 -16.37
N ARG A 27 6.67 -6.21 -17.01
CA ARG A 27 8.00 -6.81 -17.13
C ARG A 27 8.96 -5.92 -17.91
N ASP A 28 8.49 -5.40 -19.04
CA ASP A 28 9.32 -4.69 -20.00
C ASP A 28 9.33 -3.18 -19.72
N ASN A 29 8.20 -2.60 -19.27
CA ASN A 29 8.07 -1.16 -19.03
C ASN A 29 8.36 -0.74 -17.57
N ALA A 30 8.32 -1.66 -16.62
CA ALA A 30 8.67 -1.42 -15.22
C ALA A 30 9.68 -2.46 -14.68
N PRO A 31 10.86 -2.60 -15.31
CA PRO A 31 11.78 -3.72 -15.07
C PRO A 31 12.28 -3.80 -13.62
N ASN A 32 12.48 -2.66 -12.94
CA ASN A 32 12.88 -2.65 -11.53
C ASN A 32 11.77 -3.10 -10.59
N PHE A 33 10.52 -2.68 -10.86
CA PHE A 33 9.36 -3.16 -10.12
C PHE A 33 9.16 -4.66 -10.35
N HIS A 34 9.28 -5.13 -11.60
CA HIS A 34 9.13 -6.54 -11.91
C HIS A 34 10.19 -7.41 -11.23
N LYS A 35 11.46 -7.00 -11.24
CA LYS A 35 12.53 -7.69 -10.51
C LYS A 35 12.25 -7.79 -9.01
N TRP A 36 11.79 -6.69 -8.40
CA TRP A 36 11.38 -6.71 -7.00
C TRP A 36 10.19 -7.65 -6.76
N LEU A 37 9.19 -7.61 -7.65
CA LEU A 37 7.99 -8.44 -7.53
C LEU A 37 8.32 -9.93 -7.61
N GLU A 38 9.17 -10.34 -8.57
CA GLU A 38 9.67 -11.72 -8.65
C GLU A 38 10.42 -12.13 -7.39
N HIS A 39 11.31 -11.26 -6.86
CA HIS A 39 12.05 -11.51 -5.63
C HIS A 39 11.13 -11.68 -4.42
N ALA A 40 10.23 -10.73 -4.18
CA ALA A 40 9.29 -10.76 -3.06
C ALA A 40 8.32 -11.97 -3.13
N ALA A 41 8.01 -12.41 -4.34
CA ALA A 41 7.19 -13.58 -4.59
C ALA A 41 7.97 -14.90 -4.56
N GLY A 42 9.30 -14.90 -4.45
CA GLY A 42 10.10 -16.12 -4.57
C GLY A 42 9.92 -16.81 -5.93
N LYS A 43 9.71 -16.02 -6.99
CA LYS A 43 9.41 -16.45 -8.36
C LYS A 43 8.10 -17.25 -8.52
N ASP A 44 7.21 -17.24 -7.52
CA ASP A 44 5.88 -17.84 -7.64
C ASP A 44 4.90 -16.86 -8.33
N PRO A 45 4.41 -17.17 -9.55
CA PRO A 45 3.51 -16.29 -10.29
C PRO A 45 2.17 -16.05 -9.56
N ARG A 46 1.68 -17.03 -8.77
CA ARG A 46 0.45 -16.84 -7.98
C ARG A 46 0.68 -15.84 -6.85
N LYS A 47 1.85 -15.90 -6.21
CA LYS A 47 2.23 -14.94 -5.16
C LYS A 47 2.46 -13.55 -5.74
N MET A 48 3.06 -13.43 -6.93
CA MET A 48 3.17 -12.15 -7.65
C MET A 48 1.79 -11.52 -7.90
N MET A 49 0.82 -12.32 -8.38
CA MET A 49 -0.55 -11.85 -8.63
C MET A 49 -1.24 -11.39 -7.33
N ARG A 50 -1.02 -12.09 -6.21
CA ARG A 50 -1.54 -11.66 -4.89
C ARG A 50 -0.94 -10.34 -4.42
N ILE A 51 0.36 -10.13 -4.61
CA ILE A 51 1.02 -8.85 -4.31
C ILE A 51 0.44 -7.73 -5.17
N CYS A 52 0.24 -7.96 -6.48
CA CYS A 52 -0.42 -6.99 -7.36
C CYS A 52 -1.86 -6.69 -6.93
N ALA A 53 -2.64 -7.68 -6.51
CA ALA A 53 -3.99 -7.49 -6.02
C ALA A 53 -4.02 -6.64 -4.74
N ALA A 54 -3.05 -6.84 -3.83
CA ALA A 54 -2.89 -6.01 -2.63
C ALA A 54 -2.55 -4.55 -2.99
N LEU A 55 -1.63 -4.33 -3.92
CA LEU A 55 -1.31 -2.98 -4.42
C LEU A 55 -2.50 -2.32 -5.12
N TYR A 56 -3.28 -3.08 -5.88
CA TYR A 56 -4.52 -2.60 -6.50
C TYR A 56 -5.56 -2.20 -5.46
N MET A 57 -5.75 -3.00 -4.39
CA MET A 57 -6.65 -2.67 -3.28
C MET A 57 -6.36 -1.28 -2.71
N ILE A 58 -5.07 -0.99 -2.51
CA ILE A 58 -4.59 0.29 -1.97
C ILE A 58 -4.78 1.42 -2.99
N MET A 59 -4.32 1.23 -4.24
CA MET A 59 -4.41 2.23 -5.31
C MET A 59 -5.87 2.64 -5.57
N ALA A 60 -6.76 1.65 -5.69
CA ALA A 60 -8.18 1.85 -5.98
C ALA A 60 -9.01 2.20 -4.73
N ASN A 61 -8.39 2.35 -3.55
CA ASN A 61 -9.06 2.66 -2.30
C ASN A 61 -10.24 1.72 -1.99
N ARG A 62 -10.04 0.40 -2.16
CA ARG A 62 -11.10 -0.63 -1.98
C ARG A 62 -11.36 -0.93 -0.50
N TYR A 63 -11.71 0.09 0.28
CA TYR A 63 -12.11 -0.07 1.68
C TYR A 63 -13.37 -0.94 1.83
N ASP A 64 -14.19 -1.03 0.78
CA ASP A 64 -15.38 -1.87 0.68
C ASP A 64 -15.07 -3.37 0.73
N TRP A 65 -13.82 -3.77 0.45
CA TRP A 65 -13.40 -5.17 0.57
C TRP A 65 -13.29 -5.64 2.02
N GLN A 66 -13.20 -4.72 2.98
CA GLN A 66 -13.07 -5.03 4.42
C GLN A 66 -11.94 -6.02 4.73
N MET A 67 -10.82 -5.89 4.01
CA MET A 67 -9.61 -6.71 4.19
C MET A 67 -8.45 -5.83 4.66
N PHE A 68 -7.55 -6.42 5.45
CA PHE A 68 -6.24 -5.86 5.76
C PHE A 68 -5.13 -6.70 5.09
N ILE A 69 -3.97 -6.08 4.87
CA ILE A 69 -2.82 -6.72 4.26
C ILE A 69 -1.77 -6.93 5.34
N GLU A 70 -1.41 -8.18 5.58
CA GLU A 70 -0.29 -8.55 6.45
C GLU A 70 0.89 -8.98 5.57
N ALA A 71 1.97 -8.19 5.58
CA ALA A 71 3.18 -8.51 4.83
C ALA A 71 4.18 -9.24 5.74
N THR A 72 4.32 -10.56 5.57
CA THR A 72 5.23 -11.39 6.37
C THR A 72 6.42 -11.92 5.56
N GLY A 73 7.51 -12.28 6.25
CA GLY A 73 8.68 -12.93 5.66
C GLY A 73 9.98 -12.51 6.34
N ASP A 74 11.09 -13.17 5.95
CA ASP A 74 12.40 -12.91 6.54
C ASP A 74 12.98 -11.53 6.19
N GLY A 75 14.05 -11.14 6.87
CA GLY A 75 14.84 -9.97 6.52
C GLY A 75 15.27 -10.02 5.04
N GLY A 76 15.13 -8.91 4.32
CA GLY A 76 15.49 -8.85 2.89
C GLY A 76 14.43 -9.40 1.92
N SER A 77 13.26 -9.83 2.40
CA SER A 77 12.16 -10.33 1.53
C SER A 77 11.46 -9.24 0.70
N GLY A 78 11.79 -7.96 0.88
CA GLY A 78 11.22 -6.85 0.13
C GLY A 78 9.96 -6.21 0.74
N LYS A 79 9.62 -6.53 2.00
CA LYS A 79 8.48 -5.93 2.73
C LYS A 79 8.53 -4.41 2.80
N SER A 80 9.67 -3.82 3.16
CA SER A 80 9.80 -2.36 3.23
C SER A 80 9.58 -1.69 1.88
N THR A 81 10.00 -2.35 0.79
CA THR A 81 9.72 -1.90 -0.58
C THR A 81 8.23 -2.02 -0.91
N PHE A 82 7.54 -3.08 -0.48
CA PHE A 82 6.08 -3.19 -0.59
C PHE A 82 5.41 -1.99 0.06
N THR A 83 5.75 -1.70 1.33
CA THR A 83 5.19 -0.56 2.07
C THR A 83 5.48 0.77 1.37
N HIS A 84 6.69 0.95 0.84
CA HIS A 84 7.04 2.17 0.11
C HIS A 84 6.19 2.35 -1.16
N ILE A 85 6.00 1.29 -1.95
CA ILE A 85 5.17 1.33 -3.16
C ILE A 85 3.71 1.60 -2.78
N ALA A 86 3.19 0.94 -1.74
CA ALA A 86 1.85 1.17 -1.22
C ALA A 86 1.62 2.65 -0.84
N SER A 87 2.54 3.27 -0.11
CA SER A 87 2.46 4.69 0.27
C SER A 87 2.53 5.62 -0.94
N LEU A 88 3.30 5.28 -1.98
CA LEU A 88 3.31 6.04 -3.23
C LEU A 88 1.96 5.97 -3.96
N LEU A 89 1.36 4.78 -4.03
CA LEU A 89 0.07 4.57 -4.67
C LEU A 89 -1.07 5.32 -3.95
N ALA A 90 -1.11 5.25 -2.63
CA ALA A 90 -2.09 5.99 -1.82
C ALA A 90 -1.86 7.51 -1.84
N GLY A 91 -0.61 7.93 -2.05
CA GLY A 91 -0.13 9.29 -1.85
C GLY A 91 0.37 9.47 -0.42
N LYS A 92 1.57 10.05 -0.26
CA LYS A 92 2.23 10.18 1.05
C LYS A 92 1.38 11.00 2.04
N GLN A 93 0.71 12.04 1.56
CA GLN A 93 -0.20 12.85 2.37
C GLN A 93 -1.47 12.11 2.82
N ASN A 94 -1.81 11.00 2.16
CA ASN A 94 -2.95 10.16 2.51
C ASN A 94 -2.53 8.90 3.29
N THR A 95 -1.25 8.79 3.64
CA THR A 95 -0.70 7.65 4.37
C THR A 95 -0.29 8.07 5.77
N VAL A 96 -0.74 7.33 6.77
CA VAL A 96 -0.38 7.56 8.18
C VAL A 96 0.32 6.32 8.73
N SER A 97 1.35 6.53 9.55
CA SER A 97 1.98 5.46 10.32
C SER A 97 1.39 5.48 11.72
N ALA A 98 1.03 4.31 12.25
CA ALA A 98 0.47 4.18 13.59
C ALA A 98 0.92 2.89 14.27
N GLU A 99 0.73 2.81 15.58
CA GLU A 99 0.83 1.57 16.35
C GLU A 99 -0.56 0.94 16.50
N MET A 100 -0.64 -0.37 16.70
CA MET A 100 -1.92 -1.05 16.99
C MET A 100 -2.67 -0.41 18.16
N THR A 101 -1.93 -0.09 19.23
CA THR A 101 -2.47 0.59 20.42
C THR A 101 -3.06 1.97 20.13
N SER A 102 -2.62 2.63 19.05
CA SER A 102 -3.17 3.93 18.64
C SER A 102 -4.59 3.80 18.08
N LEU A 103 -5.02 2.61 17.64
CA LEU A 103 -6.39 2.39 17.18
C LEU A 103 -7.38 2.19 18.35
N ASP A 104 -6.87 1.85 19.53
CA ASP A 104 -7.68 1.63 20.75
C ASP A 104 -7.99 2.93 21.50
N ASP A 105 -7.11 3.93 21.40
CA ASP A 105 -7.29 5.26 22.01
C ASP A 105 -8.06 6.24 21.10
N ALA A 106 -8.88 7.11 21.70
CA ALA A 106 -9.65 8.11 20.95
C ALA A 106 -8.77 9.18 20.28
N GLY A 107 -7.69 9.59 20.94
CA GLY A 107 -6.71 10.53 20.38
C GLY A 107 -5.90 9.89 19.26
N GLY A 108 -5.50 8.62 19.43
CA GLY A 108 -4.82 7.86 18.38
C GLY A 108 -5.69 7.65 17.13
N ARG A 109 -6.98 7.31 17.29
CA ARG A 109 -7.92 7.22 16.17
C ARG A 109 -8.10 8.55 15.44
N ALA A 110 -8.08 9.67 16.14
CA ALA A 110 -8.20 10.98 15.50
C ALA A 110 -7.09 11.24 14.47
N GLN A 111 -5.90 10.65 14.65
CA GLN A 111 -4.77 10.81 13.72
C GLN A 111 -4.93 10.06 12.40
N VAL A 112 -5.76 9.00 12.36
CA VAL A 112 -5.93 8.20 11.14
C VAL A 112 -7.15 8.61 10.31
N VAL A 113 -7.98 9.52 10.80
CA VAL A 113 -9.17 10.01 10.10
C VAL A 113 -8.76 10.66 8.77
N GLY A 114 -9.45 10.29 7.69
CA GLY A 114 -9.20 10.83 6.36
C GLY A 114 -7.99 10.24 5.64
N SER A 115 -7.22 9.35 6.28
CA SER A 115 -6.17 8.59 5.60
C SER A 115 -6.78 7.54 4.66
N ARG A 116 -6.07 7.24 3.57
CA ARG A 116 -6.41 6.16 2.61
C ARG A 116 -5.60 4.89 2.89
N LEU A 117 -4.48 5.03 3.58
CA LEU A 117 -3.61 3.94 3.98
C LEU A 117 -3.11 4.17 5.40
N ILE A 118 -3.34 3.19 6.27
CA ILE A 118 -2.76 3.14 7.61
C ILE A 118 -1.68 2.07 7.58
N VAL A 119 -0.43 2.45 7.82
CA VAL A 119 0.69 1.53 7.95
C VAL A 119 0.92 1.29 9.43
N LEU A 120 0.77 0.04 9.86
CA LEU A 120 1.05 -0.36 11.23
C LEU A 120 2.48 -0.87 11.32
N ALA A 121 3.24 -0.36 12.29
CA ALA A 121 4.61 -0.79 12.52
C ALA A 121 4.68 -2.25 12.98
N ASP A 122 5.84 -2.89 12.74
CA ASP A 122 6.11 -4.26 13.16
C ASP A 122 5.84 -4.39 14.66
N GLN A 123 4.96 -5.32 15.02
CA GLN A 123 4.65 -5.60 16.42
C GLN A 123 5.87 -6.28 17.06
N PRO A 124 6.38 -5.80 18.21
CA PRO A 124 7.30 -6.59 19.01
C PRO A 124 6.60 -7.91 19.36
N LYS A 125 7.36 -9.03 19.34
CA LYS A 125 6.82 -10.33 19.76
C LYS A 125 6.13 -10.16 21.11
N TYR A 126 4.85 -10.53 21.19
CA TYR A 126 4.11 -10.57 22.44
C TYR A 126 4.85 -11.46 23.46
N THR A 127 5.57 -10.85 24.38
CA THR A 127 6.11 -11.49 25.58
C THR A 127 5.03 -11.32 26.64
N GLY A 128 4.09 -12.26 26.69
CA GLY A 128 2.87 -12.09 27.48
C GLY A 128 3.12 -11.62 28.91
N GLU A 129 2.31 -10.67 29.37
CA GLU A 129 2.13 -10.49 30.80
C GLU A 129 1.13 -11.55 31.27
N GLY A 130 1.62 -12.42 32.16
CA GLY A 130 0.79 -13.31 32.97
C GLY A 130 0.31 -12.61 34.23
#